data_AF-A0A2T0M6Y4-F1
#
_entry.id   AF-A0A2T0M6Y4-F1
#
_cell.length_a   1.000
_cell.length_b   1.000
_cell.length_c   1.000
_cell.angle_alpha   90.00
_cell.angle_beta   90.00
_cell.angle_gamma   90.00
#
_symmetry.space_group_name_H-M   'P 1'
#
loop_
_entity.id
_entity.type
_entity.pdbx_description
1 polymer ?
#
loop_
_entity_poly.entity_id
_entity_poly.type
_entity_poly.pdbx_seq_one_letter_code
_entity_poly.pdbx_strand_id
1 'polypeptide(L)'
;MRKRFLVLILLSLPLGSFSQDINFELDFSAVYWAPKSNDTIRISVGNNGRYIFTDSEEVAKSFGSITRRFQPAGGKENADLKLLFDLKTIFMLMEVKIGQNTVLANVDLNQFMKKGKSIDSATVRKMSATPTALKIENNGKKYKLYGVAPDNKPDDLIYMAFNEKYPVDYDTYFSKLMTSATGELFSIDIPSGLLVHVEDSKGEIILELLSIKKKKQKGSANIQLKLE
;
A
#
# COMPACT_ATOMS: atom_id res chain seq x y z
N MET A 1 8.39 -65.67 -2.89
CA MET A 1 9.24 -64.46 -2.67
C MET A 1 8.97 -63.45 -3.76
N ARG A 2 8.23 -62.37 -3.45
CA ARG A 2 8.07 -61.15 -4.24
C ARG A 2 7.08 -60.26 -3.48
N LYS A 3 7.23 -58.93 -3.60
CA LYS A 3 6.40 -57.86 -3.00
C LYS A 3 6.86 -57.30 -1.64
N ARG A 4 8.09 -56.80 -1.52
CA ARG A 4 8.45 -55.82 -0.45
C ARG A 4 9.50 -54.78 -0.89
N PHE A 5 9.43 -54.28 -2.13
CA PHE A 5 10.42 -53.30 -2.63
C PHE A 5 9.83 -52.08 -3.35
N LEU A 6 8.53 -51.79 -3.15
CA LEU A 6 7.85 -50.70 -3.87
C LEU A 6 7.29 -49.57 -3.01
N VAL A 7 7.62 -49.54 -1.71
CA VAL A 7 7.05 -48.55 -0.77
C VAL A 7 8.04 -47.44 -0.39
N LEU A 8 9.35 -47.59 -0.67
CA LEU A 8 10.34 -46.60 -0.25
C LEU A 8 10.62 -45.47 -1.27
N ILE A 9 10.20 -45.60 -2.53
CA ILE A 9 10.50 -44.62 -3.60
C ILE A 9 9.48 -43.47 -3.64
N LEU A 10 8.32 -43.61 -2.98
CA LEU A 10 7.33 -42.52 -2.88
C LEU A 10 7.66 -41.46 -1.80
N LEU A 11 8.69 -41.69 -0.98
CA LEU A 11 9.09 -40.77 0.11
C LEU A 11 10.28 -39.86 -0.26
N SER A 12 10.81 -39.96 -1.49
CA SER A 12 11.92 -39.12 -1.97
C SER A 12 11.50 -38.06 -2.99
N LEU A 13 10.19 -37.77 -3.13
CA LEU A 13 9.81 -36.52 -3.77
C LEU A 13 10.34 -35.40 -2.87
N PRO A 14 11.25 -34.54 -3.35
CA PRO A 14 11.61 -33.37 -2.58
C PRO A 14 10.30 -32.63 -2.33
N LEU A 15 9.91 -32.54 -1.06
CA LEU A 15 9.03 -31.49 -0.59
C LEU A 15 9.79 -30.22 -0.94
N GLY A 16 9.61 -29.74 -2.17
CA GLY A 16 10.02 -28.42 -2.56
C GLY A 16 9.31 -27.53 -1.57
N SER A 17 10.06 -27.06 -0.57
CA SER A 17 9.68 -25.90 0.20
C SER A 17 9.54 -24.81 -0.85
N PHE A 18 8.33 -24.64 -1.36
CA PHE A 18 7.92 -23.48 -2.11
C PHE A 18 7.96 -22.33 -1.10
N SER A 19 9.17 -21.85 -0.79
CA SER A 19 9.33 -20.48 -0.33
C SER A 19 8.69 -19.66 -1.43
N GLN A 20 7.61 -18.96 -1.09
CA GLN A 20 6.91 -18.11 -2.04
C GLN A 20 7.84 -16.94 -2.36
N ASP A 21 8.68 -17.10 -3.39
CA ASP A 21 9.48 -16.01 -3.93
C ASP A 21 8.51 -14.98 -4.54
N ILE A 22 8.19 -13.96 -3.76
CA ILE A 22 7.36 -12.85 -4.24
C ILE A 22 8.29 -11.92 -4.98
N ASN A 23 8.29 -12.03 -6.31
CA ASN A 23 8.99 -11.12 -7.19
C ASN A 23 8.07 -9.96 -7.58
N PHE A 24 8.58 -8.74 -7.45
CA PHE A 24 7.86 -7.52 -7.80
C PHE A 24 8.79 -6.52 -8.50
N GLU A 25 8.21 -5.68 -9.35
CA GLU A 25 8.91 -4.58 -10.00
C GLU A 25 8.22 -3.28 -9.61
N LEU A 26 9.01 -2.30 -9.19
CA LEU A 26 8.59 -0.93 -8.90
C LEU A 26 9.06 -0.06 -10.06
N ASP A 27 8.14 0.67 -10.68
CA ASP A 27 8.41 1.47 -11.88
C ASP A 27 9.02 2.84 -11.53
N PHE A 28 8.61 3.41 -10.39
CA PHE A 28 9.09 4.70 -9.90
C PHE A 28 8.90 4.87 -8.40
N SER A 29 9.56 5.87 -7.81
CA SER A 29 9.32 6.35 -6.44
C SER A 29 8.87 7.79 -6.43
N ALA A 30 7.81 8.10 -5.71
CA ALA A 30 7.35 9.44 -5.39
C ALA A 30 7.75 9.81 -3.95
N VAL A 31 8.14 11.05 -3.75
CA VAL A 31 8.40 11.62 -2.43
C VAL A 31 7.39 12.72 -2.19
N TYR A 32 6.69 12.61 -1.07
CA TYR A 32 5.67 13.55 -0.64
C TYR A 32 6.10 14.31 0.62
N TRP A 33 5.60 15.52 0.80
CA TRP A 33 5.63 16.27 2.05
C TRP A 33 4.27 16.19 2.73
N ALA A 34 4.26 15.89 4.03
CA ALA A 34 3.09 15.88 4.88
C ALA A 34 3.21 17.02 5.91
N PRO A 35 2.55 18.17 5.70
CA PRO A 35 2.77 19.38 6.51
C PRO A 35 2.46 19.18 8.00
N LYS A 36 1.41 18.41 8.29
CA LYS A 36 0.92 18.20 9.66
C LYS A 36 1.93 17.48 10.57
N SER A 37 2.70 16.54 10.02
CA SER A 37 3.79 15.86 10.74
C SER A 37 5.16 16.52 10.48
N ASN A 38 5.22 17.47 9.54
CA ASN A 38 6.44 18.06 9.01
C ASN A 38 7.46 16.99 8.56
N ASP A 39 6.97 15.96 7.87
CA ASP A 39 7.75 14.80 7.46
C ASP A 39 7.63 14.55 5.95
N THR A 40 8.51 13.71 5.41
CA THR A 40 8.48 13.25 4.03
C THR A 40 8.14 11.77 3.93
N ILE A 41 7.27 11.42 2.99
CA ILE A 41 6.81 10.06 2.77
C ILE A 41 7.29 9.60 1.40
N ARG A 42 8.11 8.56 1.37
CA ARG A 42 8.50 7.89 0.13
C ARG A 42 7.55 6.74 -0.16
N ILE A 43 6.98 6.74 -1.37
CA ILE A 43 6.14 5.67 -1.88
C ILE A 43 6.69 5.23 -3.23
N SER A 44 7.03 3.96 -3.36
CA SER A 44 7.41 3.37 -4.64
C SER A 44 6.24 2.57 -5.19
N VAL A 45 6.01 2.72 -6.49
CA VAL A 45 4.81 2.21 -7.18
C VAL A 45 5.25 1.31 -8.31
N GLY A 46 4.61 0.16 -8.41
CA GLY A 46 4.84 -0.82 -9.47
C GLY A 46 3.55 -1.29 -10.10
N ASN A 47 3.61 -1.58 -11.41
CA ASN A 47 2.53 -2.17 -12.18
C ASN A 47 1.20 -1.41 -12.00
N ASN A 48 1.21 -0.13 -12.39
CA ASN A 48 0.06 0.78 -12.36
C ASN A 48 -0.61 0.89 -10.98
N GLY A 49 0.14 0.83 -9.88
CA GLY A 49 -0.43 0.92 -8.54
C GLY A 49 -0.81 -0.40 -7.90
N ARG A 50 -0.60 -1.54 -8.58
CA ARG A 50 -0.77 -2.85 -7.95
C ARG A 50 0.15 -3.02 -6.75
N TYR A 51 1.43 -2.69 -6.94
CA TYR A 51 2.44 -2.80 -5.91
C TYR A 51 2.72 -1.43 -5.33
N ILE A 52 2.62 -1.32 -4.00
CA ILE A 52 2.96 -0.11 -3.26
C ILE A 52 4.01 -0.48 -2.22
N PHE A 53 5.17 0.16 -2.27
CA PHE A 53 6.24 -0.04 -1.31
C PHE A 53 6.52 1.27 -0.56
N THR A 54 6.73 1.17 0.75
CA THR A 54 7.15 2.31 1.57
C THR A 54 8.05 1.84 2.71
N ASP A 55 9.05 2.66 3.00
CA ASP A 55 9.92 2.57 4.17
C ASP A 55 9.87 3.86 5.00
N SER A 56 8.77 4.62 4.86
CA SER A 56 8.58 5.86 5.58
C SER A 56 8.42 5.59 7.07
N GLU A 57 9.25 6.26 7.87
CA GLU A 57 9.16 6.24 9.34
C GLU A 57 7.78 6.70 9.83
N GLU A 58 7.16 7.68 9.18
CA GLU A 58 5.82 8.15 9.55
C GLU A 58 4.75 7.08 9.36
N VAL A 59 4.82 6.33 8.25
CA VAL A 59 3.97 5.16 8.05
C VAL A 59 4.29 4.12 9.13
N ALA A 60 5.57 3.91 9.45
CA ALA A 60 6.00 2.99 10.51
C ALA A 60 5.42 3.31 11.89
N LYS A 61 5.41 4.58 12.28
CA LYS A 61 4.82 5.05 13.55
C LYS A 61 3.34 4.69 13.66
N SER A 62 2.60 4.71 12.55
CA SER A 62 1.19 4.31 12.51
C SER A 62 0.99 2.81 12.80
N PHE A 63 1.98 1.98 12.51
CA PHE A 63 2.04 0.56 12.91
C PHE A 63 2.69 0.35 14.29
N GLY A 64 2.95 1.43 15.04
CA GLY A 64 3.68 1.44 16.30
C GLY A 64 3.07 0.59 17.42
N SER A 65 1.77 0.26 17.35
CA SER A 65 1.14 -0.68 18.29
C SER A 65 1.50 -2.14 18.00
N ILE A 66 1.77 -2.47 16.73
CA ILE A 66 2.21 -3.79 16.29
C ILE A 66 3.70 -3.94 16.58
N THR A 67 4.53 -2.93 16.28
CA THR A 67 5.98 -2.98 16.55
C THR A 67 6.29 -3.03 18.05
N ARG A 68 5.50 -2.34 18.89
CA ARG A 68 5.62 -2.41 20.36
C ARG A 68 5.47 -3.82 20.94
N ARG A 69 4.71 -4.72 20.30
CA ARG A 69 4.58 -6.12 20.75
C ARG A 69 5.85 -6.94 20.52
N PHE A 70 6.71 -6.49 19.60
CA PHE A 70 7.97 -7.13 19.27
C PHE A 70 9.16 -6.46 19.98
N GLN A 71 8.94 -5.34 20.68
CA GLN A 71 9.98 -4.70 21.49
C GLN A 71 10.14 -5.43 22.83
N PRO A 72 11.38 -5.66 23.30
CA PRO A 72 11.62 -6.08 24.67
C PRO A 72 11.01 -5.07 25.65
N ALA A 73 10.51 -5.54 26.81
CA ALA A 73 9.95 -4.67 27.84
C ALA A 73 10.99 -3.59 28.24
N GLY A 74 10.66 -2.32 28.01
CA GLY A 74 11.54 -1.17 28.28
C GLY A 74 12.43 -0.72 27.11
N GLY A 75 12.33 -1.35 25.93
CA GLY A 75 13.10 -0.98 24.75
C GLY A 75 12.70 0.39 24.18
N LYS A 76 13.67 1.32 24.10
CA LYS A 76 13.56 2.60 23.37
C LYS A 76 14.08 2.50 21.93
N GLU A 77 14.22 1.28 21.40
CA GLU A 77 14.85 1.08 20.10
C GLU A 77 13.92 1.54 18.96
N ASN A 78 14.47 2.35 18.06
CA ASN A 78 13.80 2.73 16.83
C ASN A 78 13.53 1.47 16.00
N ALA A 79 12.31 1.32 15.52
CA ALA A 79 11.92 0.21 14.65
C ALA A 79 11.96 0.69 13.20
N ASP A 80 12.79 0.06 12.37
CA ASP A 80 12.73 0.29 10.92
C ASP A 80 11.62 -0.60 10.35
N LEU A 81 10.70 -0.01 9.60
CA LEU A 81 9.60 -0.74 8.96
C LEU A 81 9.70 -0.59 7.44
N LYS A 82 9.62 -1.71 6.72
CA LYS A 82 9.36 -1.70 5.29
C LYS A 82 8.08 -2.45 4.99
N LEU A 83 7.23 -1.84 4.18
CA LEU A 83 5.95 -2.39 3.79
C LEU A 83 5.90 -2.52 2.27
N LEU A 84 5.51 -3.69 1.78
CA LEU A 84 5.12 -3.91 0.40
C LEU A 84 3.68 -4.42 0.38
N PHE A 85 2.81 -3.71 -0.31
CA PHE A 85 1.43 -4.09 -0.55
C PHE A 85 1.29 -4.66 -1.96
N ASP A 86 0.67 -5.82 -2.11
CA ASP A 86 0.07 -6.29 -3.37
C ASP A 86 -1.43 -6.08 -3.28
N LEU A 87 -1.90 -4.97 -3.85
CA LEU A 87 -3.30 -4.57 -3.80
C LEU A 87 -4.20 -5.47 -4.68
N LYS A 88 -3.65 -6.26 -5.60
CA LYS A 88 -4.45 -7.22 -6.37
C LYS A 88 -4.90 -8.39 -5.50
N THR A 89 -3.99 -8.88 -4.66
CA THR A 89 -4.21 -10.05 -3.81
C THR A 89 -4.58 -9.65 -2.37
N ILE A 90 -4.46 -8.36 -2.03
CA ILE A 90 -4.74 -7.80 -0.70
C ILE A 90 -3.81 -8.42 0.36
N PHE A 91 -2.53 -8.53 0.01
CA PHE A 91 -1.46 -8.98 0.90
C PHE A 91 -0.49 -7.84 1.22
N MET A 92 0.09 -7.90 2.42
CA MET A 92 1.20 -7.05 2.85
C MET A 92 2.38 -7.91 3.28
N LEU A 93 3.55 -7.64 2.71
CA LEU A 93 4.82 -8.05 3.26
C LEU A 93 5.34 -6.94 4.17
N MET A 94 5.70 -7.30 5.39
CA MET A 94 6.19 -6.39 6.42
C MET A 94 7.54 -6.87 6.92
N GLU A 95 8.55 -6.01 6.84
CA GLU A 95 9.84 -6.18 7.52
C GLU A 95 9.91 -5.21 8.68
N VAL A 96 10.06 -5.72 9.90
CA VAL A 96 10.30 -4.92 11.09
C VAL A 96 11.70 -5.24 11.59
N LYS A 97 12.57 -4.23 11.70
CA LYS A 97 13.87 -4.37 12.34
C LYS A 97 13.87 -3.64 13.68
N ILE A 98 14.20 -4.36 14.75
CA ILE A 98 14.29 -3.84 16.12
C ILE A 98 15.65 -4.26 16.67
N GLY A 99 16.57 -3.30 16.80
CA GLY A 99 17.96 -3.57 17.17
C GLY A 99 18.64 -4.47 16.16
N GLN A 100 19.00 -5.69 16.59
CA GLN A 100 19.57 -6.73 15.72
C GLN A 100 18.54 -7.75 15.21
N ASN A 101 17.29 -7.68 15.68
CA ASN A 101 16.25 -8.62 15.29
C ASN A 101 15.54 -8.12 14.03
N THR A 102 15.33 -9.02 13.07
CA THR A 102 14.51 -8.76 11.89
C THR A 102 13.35 -9.74 11.89
N VAL A 103 12.13 -9.19 11.90
CA VAL A 103 10.89 -9.94 11.77
C VAL A 103 10.32 -9.71 10.39
N LEU A 104 10.00 -10.79 9.70
CA LEU A 104 9.31 -10.76 8.42
C LEU A 104 7.93 -11.38 8.59
N ALA A 105 6.92 -10.64 8.16
CA ALA A 105 5.53 -11.09 8.19
C ALA A 105 4.92 -10.98 6.80
N ASN A 106 4.26 -12.05 6.38
CA ASN A 106 3.37 -12.03 5.22
C ASN A 106 1.93 -12.05 5.76
N VAL A 107 1.21 -10.96 5.52
CA VAL A 107 -0.08 -10.68 6.14
C VAL A 107 -1.16 -10.66 5.07
N ASP A 108 -2.13 -11.56 5.18
CA ASP A 108 -3.40 -11.45 4.47
C ASP A 108 -4.20 -10.29 5.08
N LEU A 109 -4.30 -9.18 4.37
CA LEU A 109 -4.97 -7.99 4.89
C LEU A 109 -6.47 -8.20 5.01
N ASN A 110 -7.07 -9.13 4.27
CA ASN A 110 -8.48 -9.43 4.46
C ASN A 110 -8.72 -9.96 5.87
N GLN A 111 -7.84 -10.82 6.39
CA GLN A 111 -7.98 -11.35 7.75
C GLN A 111 -7.76 -10.28 8.83
N PHE A 112 -6.84 -9.35 8.57
CA PHE A 112 -6.56 -8.27 9.52
C PHE A 112 -7.63 -7.17 9.51
N MET A 113 -8.17 -6.83 8.33
CA MET A 113 -9.10 -5.71 8.15
C MET A 113 -10.57 -6.10 8.29
N LYS A 114 -10.94 -7.37 8.07
CA LYS A 114 -12.31 -7.84 8.29
C LYS A 114 -12.68 -7.69 9.77
N LYS A 115 -13.46 -6.65 10.07
CA LYS A 115 -14.06 -6.41 11.40
C LYS A 115 -15.20 -7.37 11.74
N GLY A 116 -15.13 -8.64 11.31
CA GLY A 116 -16.19 -9.63 11.54
C GLY A 116 -17.54 -9.34 10.87
N LYS A 117 -17.60 -8.34 9.99
CA LYS A 117 -18.81 -8.05 9.20
C LYS A 117 -18.77 -8.88 7.93
N SER A 118 -19.79 -9.70 7.75
CA SER A 118 -20.14 -10.24 6.45
C SER A 118 -20.38 -9.07 5.48
N ILE A 119 -19.97 -9.20 4.21
CA ILE A 119 -20.35 -8.23 3.18
C ILE A 119 -21.85 -8.49 2.89
N ASP A 120 -22.71 -8.01 3.78
CA ASP A 120 -24.17 -8.20 3.70
C ASP A 120 -24.85 -7.07 2.92
N SER A 121 -24.14 -6.00 2.59
CA SER A 121 -24.69 -4.85 1.88
C SER A 121 -24.63 -5.05 0.37
N ALA A 122 -25.80 -5.11 -0.27
CA ALA A 122 -25.95 -4.97 -1.72
C ALA A 122 -25.65 -3.54 -2.24
N THR A 123 -25.55 -2.57 -1.33
CA THR A 123 -25.27 -1.17 -1.70
C THR A 123 -23.78 -0.99 -1.90
N VAL A 124 -23.39 -0.59 -3.12
CA VAL A 124 -22.02 -0.20 -3.45
C VAL A 124 -21.83 1.25 -3.03
N ARG A 125 -20.90 1.51 -2.13
CA ARG A 125 -20.42 2.86 -1.81
C ARG A 125 -19.48 3.32 -2.91
N LYS A 126 -19.63 4.55 -3.35
CA LYS A 126 -18.79 5.14 -4.40
C LYS A 126 -18.03 6.34 -3.87
N MET A 127 -16.72 6.39 -4.11
CA MET A 127 -15.92 7.61 -4.02
C MET A 127 -15.73 8.16 -5.43
N SER A 128 -16.14 9.40 -5.68
CA SER A 128 -16.08 9.98 -7.03
C SER A 128 -15.32 11.30 -7.04
N ALA A 129 -14.59 11.55 -8.12
CA ALA A 129 -13.94 12.82 -8.41
C ALA A 129 -14.82 13.69 -9.33
N THR A 130 -15.08 14.92 -8.90
CA THR A 130 -15.75 15.94 -9.71
C THR A 130 -14.72 16.98 -10.16
N PRO A 131 -14.57 17.25 -11.46
CA PRO A 131 -13.67 18.29 -11.95
C PRO A 131 -14.04 19.66 -11.38
N THR A 132 -13.04 20.42 -10.93
CA THR A 132 -13.22 21.83 -10.57
C THR A 132 -12.72 22.74 -11.70
N ALA A 133 -13.06 24.03 -11.63
CA ALA A 133 -12.46 25.04 -12.51
C ALA A 133 -11.01 25.41 -12.11
N LEU A 134 -10.56 24.93 -10.94
CA LEU A 134 -9.28 25.31 -10.33
C LEU A 134 -8.14 24.44 -10.84
N LYS A 135 -6.93 25.01 -10.75
CA LYS A 135 -5.67 24.32 -11.04
C LYS A 135 -4.68 24.63 -9.94
N ILE A 136 -3.88 23.64 -9.58
CA ILE A 136 -2.76 23.81 -8.66
C ILE A 136 -1.46 23.79 -9.44
N GLU A 137 -0.49 24.59 -9.02
CA GLU A 137 0.86 24.57 -9.57
C GLU A 137 1.77 23.82 -8.61
N ASN A 138 2.42 22.76 -9.10
CA ASN A 138 3.40 22.00 -8.34
C ASN A 138 4.60 21.73 -9.25
N ASN A 139 5.81 22.08 -8.78
CA ASN A 139 7.06 21.94 -9.53
C ASN A 139 7.00 22.57 -10.94
N GLY A 140 6.43 23.77 -11.06
CA GLY A 140 6.31 24.52 -12.32
C GLY A 140 5.34 23.92 -13.34
N LYS A 141 4.48 22.97 -12.93
CA LYS A 141 3.45 22.35 -13.76
C LYS A 141 2.08 22.57 -13.16
N LYS A 142 1.10 22.83 -14.02
CA LYS A 142 -0.31 23.02 -13.63
C LYS A 142 -1.07 21.71 -13.75
N TYR A 143 -1.77 21.34 -12.69
CA TYR A 143 -2.61 20.14 -12.62
C TYR A 143 -4.06 20.53 -12.38
N LYS A 144 -5.00 19.76 -12.96
CA LYS A 144 -6.43 19.93 -12.70
C LYS A 144 -6.71 19.49 -11.25
N LEU A 145 -7.50 20.30 -10.54
CA LEU A 145 -7.96 19.98 -9.20
C LEU A 145 -9.35 19.34 -9.28
N TYR A 146 -9.55 18.25 -8.55
CA TYR A 146 -10.81 17.52 -8.48
C TYR A 146 -11.31 17.54 -7.04
N GLY A 147 -12.60 17.80 -6.84
CA GLY A 147 -13.27 17.56 -5.57
C GLY A 147 -13.61 16.08 -5.45
N VAL A 148 -13.15 15.41 -4.41
CA VAL A 148 -13.33 13.98 -4.17
C VAL A 148 -14.13 13.80 -2.89
N ALA A 149 -15.24 13.08 -2.98
CA ALA A 149 -16.09 12.77 -1.84
C ALA A 149 -16.75 11.38 -2.00
N PRO A 150 -17.07 10.69 -0.89
CA PRO A 150 -17.93 9.53 -0.92
C PRO A 150 -19.40 9.94 -1.14
N ASP A 151 -20.15 9.12 -1.86
CA ASP A 151 -21.55 9.34 -2.21
C ASP A 151 -22.48 9.56 -1.01
N ASN A 152 -22.19 8.90 0.11
CA ASN A 152 -22.98 8.94 1.34
C ASN A 152 -22.59 10.08 2.28
N LYS A 153 -21.50 10.78 2.00
CA LYS A 153 -21.06 11.98 2.75
C LYS A 153 -20.45 12.99 1.77
N PRO A 154 -21.29 13.64 0.95
CA PRO A 154 -20.81 14.61 -0.04
C PRO A 154 -20.11 15.82 0.60
N ASP A 155 -20.41 16.10 1.87
CA ASP A 155 -19.79 17.19 2.64
C ASP A 155 -18.37 16.84 3.14
N ASP A 156 -17.99 15.56 3.17
CA ASP A 156 -16.63 15.09 3.49
C ASP A 156 -15.71 15.26 2.25
N LEU A 157 -15.70 16.48 1.70
CA LEU A 157 -14.98 16.85 0.48
C LEU A 157 -13.50 17.08 0.75
N ILE A 158 -12.66 16.47 -0.08
CA ILE A 158 -11.22 16.76 -0.18
C ILE A 158 -10.87 17.09 -1.62
N TYR A 159 -9.86 17.91 -1.85
CA TYR A 159 -9.42 18.25 -3.19
C TYR A 159 -8.12 17.52 -3.55
N MET A 160 -8.09 16.93 -4.73
CA MET A 160 -6.96 16.13 -5.21
C MET A 160 -6.52 16.54 -6.61
N ALA A 161 -5.22 16.48 -6.87
CA ALA A 161 -4.65 16.64 -8.20
C ALA A 161 -3.80 15.41 -8.58
N PHE A 162 -3.81 15.05 -9.87
CA PHE A 162 -3.17 13.83 -10.37
C PHE A 162 -2.25 14.13 -11.56
N ASN A 163 -1.18 13.35 -11.67
CA ASN A 163 -0.24 13.36 -12.78
C ASN A 163 -0.44 12.11 -13.64
N GLU A 164 -1.23 12.26 -14.70
CA GLU A 164 -1.60 11.19 -15.64
C GLU A 164 -0.40 10.54 -16.36
N LYS A 165 0.79 11.19 -16.37
CA LYS A 165 2.01 10.62 -16.96
C LYS A 165 2.55 9.40 -16.19
N TYR A 166 2.12 9.22 -14.95
CA TYR A 166 2.51 8.10 -14.09
C TYR A 166 1.25 7.35 -13.70
N PRO A 167 0.88 6.30 -14.45
CA PRO A 167 -0.40 5.64 -14.25
C PRO A 167 -0.47 4.97 -12.87
N VAL A 168 -1.53 5.28 -12.14
CA VAL A 168 -1.94 4.60 -10.91
C VAL A 168 -3.43 4.33 -11.06
N ASP A 169 -3.81 3.06 -11.05
CA ASP A 169 -5.19 2.61 -11.22
C ASP A 169 -5.85 2.42 -9.84
N TYR A 170 -6.55 3.47 -9.41
CA TYR A 170 -7.26 3.49 -8.14
C TYR A 170 -8.52 2.62 -8.18
N ASP A 171 -9.25 2.61 -9.29
CA ASP A 171 -10.50 1.85 -9.40
C ASP A 171 -10.25 0.34 -9.27
N THR A 172 -9.26 -0.20 -9.97
CA THR A 172 -9.00 -1.64 -9.95
C THR A 172 -8.45 -2.11 -8.60
N TYR A 173 -7.46 -1.40 -8.05
CA TYR A 173 -6.67 -1.90 -6.93
C TYR A 173 -7.12 -1.37 -5.57
N PHE A 174 -7.50 -0.10 -5.49
CA PHE A 174 -7.87 0.52 -4.22
C PHE A 174 -9.33 0.22 -3.84
N SER A 175 -10.24 0.02 -4.80
CA SER A 175 -11.63 -0.39 -4.51
C SER A 175 -11.70 -1.68 -3.69
N LYS A 176 -10.83 -2.65 -4.00
CA LYS A 176 -10.72 -3.90 -3.24
C LYS A 176 -10.20 -3.67 -1.82
N LEU A 177 -9.16 -2.86 -1.68
CA LEU A 177 -8.61 -2.49 -0.37
C LEU A 177 -9.66 -1.80 0.50
N MET A 178 -10.39 -0.83 -0.06
CA MET A 178 -11.46 -0.11 0.62
C MET A 178 -12.63 -1.02 0.98
N THR A 179 -12.99 -1.95 0.09
CA THR A 179 -14.01 -2.97 0.37
C THR A 179 -13.61 -3.81 1.58
N SER A 180 -12.38 -4.31 1.60
CA SER A 180 -11.85 -5.10 2.71
C SER A 180 -11.73 -4.32 4.03
N ALA A 181 -11.41 -3.03 3.96
CA ALA A 181 -11.28 -2.17 5.14
C ALA A 181 -12.62 -1.72 5.76
N THR A 182 -13.62 -1.47 4.91
CA THR A 182 -14.94 -0.96 5.35
C THR A 182 -15.93 -2.09 5.65
N GLY A 183 -15.77 -3.25 5.00
CA GLY A 183 -16.75 -4.34 5.02
C GLY A 183 -17.98 -4.07 4.15
N GLU A 184 -17.95 -3.03 3.32
CA GLU A 184 -18.99 -2.67 2.35
C GLU A 184 -18.39 -2.75 0.94
N LEU A 185 -19.20 -3.10 -0.07
CA LEU A 185 -18.73 -3.01 -1.46
C LEU A 185 -18.38 -1.55 -1.77
N PHE A 186 -17.16 -1.31 -2.24
CA PHE A 186 -16.63 0.02 -2.50
C PHE A 186 -16.14 0.13 -3.94
N SER A 187 -16.43 1.24 -4.61
CA SER A 187 -15.94 1.60 -5.93
C SER A 187 -15.29 2.98 -5.89
N ILE A 188 -14.21 3.14 -6.64
CA ILE A 188 -13.43 4.39 -6.70
C ILE A 188 -13.42 4.88 -8.14
N ASP A 189 -14.09 5.99 -8.39
CA ASP A 189 -14.14 6.67 -9.69
C ASP A 189 -13.37 7.99 -9.60
N ILE A 190 -12.04 7.86 -9.60
CA ILE A 190 -11.11 9.00 -9.57
C ILE A 190 -10.11 8.88 -10.73
N PRO A 191 -9.56 10.00 -11.23
CA PRO A 191 -8.61 9.98 -12.34
C PRO A 191 -7.43 9.05 -12.08
N SER A 192 -7.09 8.23 -13.07
CA SER A 192 -5.86 7.45 -13.01
C SER A 192 -4.64 8.36 -13.12
N GLY A 193 -3.66 8.16 -12.25
CA GLY A 193 -2.44 8.96 -12.26
C GLY A 193 -1.83 9.11 -10.87
N LEU A 194 -0.55 9.45 -10.81
CA LEU A 194 0.13 9.66 -9.54
C LEU A 194 -0.45 10.87 -8.82
N LEU A 195 -0.88 10.70 -7.58
CA LEU A 195 -1.30 11.79 -6.71
C LEU A 195 -0.21 12.86 -6.61
N VAL A 196 -0.59 14.12 -6.83
CA VAL A 196 0.29 15.30 -6.79
C VAL A 196 0.01 16.14 -5.56
N HIS A 197 -1.26 16.31 -5.23
CA HIS A 197 -1.72 17.24 -4.20
C HIS A 197 -2.97 16.70 -3.54
N VAL A 198 -3.06 16.88 -2.23
CA VAL A 198 -4.28 16.68 -1.44
C VAL A 198 -4.41 17.84 -0.47
N GLU A 199 -5.59 18.45 -0.44
CA GLU A 199 -5.98 19.46 0.55
C GLU A 199 -7.39 19.18 1.07
N ASP A 200 -7.68 19.63 2.29
CA ASP A 200 -9.01 19.56 2.85
C ASP A 200 -9.95 20.65 2.31
N SER A 201 -11.21 20.65 2.76
CA SER A 201 -12.21 21.64 2.35
C SER A 201 -11.89 23.07 2.80
N LYS A 202 -10.92 23.27 3.69
CA LYS A 202 -10.45 24.58 4.18
C LYS A 202 -9.20 25.06 3.43
N GLY A 203 -8.66 24.26 2.51
CA GLY A 203 -7.43 24.56 1.79
C GLY A 203 -6.16 24.22 2.59
N GLU A 204 -6.26 23.46 3.68
CA GLU A 204 -5.09 22.97 4.39
C GLU A 204 -4.49 21.78 3.62
N ILE A 205 -3.21 21.89 3.26
CA ILE A 205 -2.48 20.86 2.53
C ILE A 205 -2.29 19.63 3.43
N ILE A 206 -2.77 18.48 2.97
CA ILE A 206 -2.61 17.18 3.60
C ILE A 206 -1.34 16.49 3.08
N LEU A 207 -1.14 16.53 1.75
CA LEU A 207 -0.03 15.85 1.09
C LEU A 207 0.35 16.58 -0.19
N GLU A 208 1.64 16.83 -0.40
CA GLU A 208 2.14 17.46 -1.62
C GLU A 208 3.33 16.71 -2.21
N LEU A 209 3.32 16.49 -3.52
CA LEU A 209 4.40 15.82 -4.23
C LEU A 209 5.63 16.73 -4.34
N LEU A 210 6.76 16.25 -3.83
CA LEU A 210 8.05 16.93 -3.93
C LEU A 210 8.83 16.47 -5.17
N SER A 211 8.94 15.16 -5.39
CA SER A 211 9.77 14.64 -6.48
C SER A 211 9.35 13.24 -6.94
N ILE A 212 9.77 12.88 -8.16
CA ILE A 212 9.59 11.55 -8.73
C ILE A 212 10.94 11.03 -9.22
N LYS A 213 11.34 9.84 -8.77
CA LYS A 213 12.53 9.12 -9.21
C LYS A 213 12.11 7.96 -10.12
N LYS A 214 12.47 8.04 -11.40
CA LYS A 214 12.19 7.02 -12.43
C LYS A 214 13.23 5.90 -12.47
N LYS A 215 13.58 5.34 -11.31
CA LYS A 215 14.48 4.19 -11.26
C LYS A 215 13.62 2.95 -11.07
N LYS A 216 13.58 2.09 -12.09
CA LYS A 216 12.99 0.76 -11.95
C LYS A 216 13.76 -0.02 -10.89
N GLN A 217 13.04 -0.64 -9.96
CA GLN A 217 13.60 -1.48 -8.91
C GLN A 217 12.97 -2.84 -9.00
N LYS A 218 13.78 -3.89 -8.90
CA LYS A 218 13.28 -5.25 -8.76
C LYS A 218 13.46 -5.66 -7.32
N GLY A 219 12.40 -6.19 -6.74
CA GLY A 219 12.44 -6.77 -5.41
C GLY A 219 12.08 -8.24 -5.48
N SER A 220 12.74 -9.01 -4.62
CA SER A 220 12.31 -10.35 -4.28
C SER A 220 12.15 -10.44 -2.78
N ALA A 221 11.12 -11.15 -2.34
CA ALA A 221 10.97 -11.52 -0.94
C ALA A 221 11.08 -13.05 -0.83
N ASN A 222 12.16 -13.51 -0.21
CA ASN A 222 12.40 -14.92 0.11
C ASN A 222 12.89 -15.02 1.57
N ILE A 223 11.99 -14.90 2.56
CA ILE A 223 12.33 -14.85 4.01
C ILE A 223 13.50 -13.88 4.33
N GLN A 224 13.83 -12.96 3.41
CA GLN A 224 14.77 -11.83 3.44
C GLN A 224 14.35 -10.93 2.27
N LEU A 225 14.02 -9.66 2.54
CA LEU A 225 13.79 -8.67 1.49
C LEU A 225 15.13 -8.10 1.04
N LYS A 226 15.50 -8.35 -0.22
CA LYS A 226 16.66 -7.71 -0.86
C LYS A 226 16.17 -6.72 -1.92
N LEU A 227 16.60 -5.48 -1.82
CA LEU A 227 16.41 -4.45 -2.85
C LEU A 227 17.70 -4.39 -3.69
N GLU A 228 17.62 -4.68 -4.99
CA GLU A 228 18.71 -4.51 -5.97
C GLU A 228 18.47 -3.29 -6.87
#